data_AF-A0A948TEV5-F1
#
_entry.id   AF-A0A948TEV5-F1
#
_cell.length_a   1.000
_cell.length_b   1.000
_cell.length_c   1.000
_cell.angle_alpha   90.00
_cell.angle_beta   90.00
_cell.angle_gamma   90.00
#
_symmetry.space_group_name_H-M   'P 1'
#
loop_
_entity.id
_entity.type
_entity.pdbx_description
1 polymer ?
#
loop_
_entity_poly.entity_id
_entity_poly.type
_entity_poly.pdbx_seq_one_letter_code
_entity_poly.pdbx_strand_id
1 'polypeptide(L)'
;MGLELFLRNLKYLTRYNFKGTYNAAHQNTLEQLRQETNLLLNKMVDNIPWELELMPHPNVLSSQETVEALLANDKLSLCRFGDGELYMAFLNQSGVFQQFNPQLAAELKEVLSSRDPNIGVAVAYPLYHSLQEFHEKQRLFFRIHGQQMRQMLQPYLAKDWLYYDSYCSMPYHLFTSIDFAAYFQRFAQLWTGTSADSNAVNTNAVEGEREKWKEGSTAQHTASAKLDQGKDIVVICGKTVFNKIRYNIFDTARSIKYIYGPSGNAYDHIDELTEQALQTDPQHTKFIILGHTATVLAYRLAKAGHRAIDVGHLAKDYNSWRMQEQLTTANIFKFYEKD
;
A
#
# COMPACT_ATOMS: atom_id res chain seq x y z
N MET A 1 58.72 16.35 33.05
CA MET A 1 57.32 15.90 33.23
C MET A 1 56.75 15.10 32.04
N GLY A 2 57.21 15.30 30.79
CA GLY A 2 56.65 14.59 29.62
C GLY A 2 57.06 13.11 29.49
N LEU A 3 58.32 12.77 29.77
CA LEU A 3 58.86 11.42 29.52
C LEU A 3 58.31 10.37 30.49
N GLU A 4 58.13 10.73 31.76
CA GLU A 4 57.62 9.83 32.78
C GLU A 4 56.13 9.52 32.59
N LEU A 5 55.35 10.54 32.19
CA LEU A 5 53.95 10.37 31.78
C LEU A 5 53.84 9.50 30.52
N PHE A 6 54.73 9.70 29.55
CA PHE A 6 54.80 8.89 28.33
C PHE A 6 55.08 7.41 28.64
N LEU A 7 56.09 7.11 29.47
CA LEU A 7 56.43 5.75 29.86
C LEU A 7 55.32 5.08 30.69
N ARG A 8 54.64 5.84 31.56
CA ARG A 8 53.48 5.35 32.32
C ARG A 8 52.32 5.00 31.40
N ASN A 9 52.05 5.83 30.40
CA ASN A 9 51.02 5.58 29.39
C ASN A 9 51.36 4.39 28.50
N LEU A 10 52.63 4.22 28.11
CA LEU A 10 53.07 3.06 27.32
C LEU A 10 52.89 1.75 28.11
N LYS A 11 53.29 1.72 29.39
CA LYS A 11 53.06 0.56 30.28
C LYS A 11 51.58 0.28 30.49
N TYR A 12 50.73 1.30 30.55
CA TYR A 12 49.28 1.14 30.60
C TYR A 12 48.72 0.51 29.32
N LEU A 13 49.17 0.97 28.14
CA LEU A 13 48.76 0.42 26.85
C LEU A 13 49.20 -1.04 26.65
N THR A 14 50.35 -1.45 27.19
CA THR A 14 50.80 -2.86 27.12
C THR A 14 49.87 -3.86 27.82
N ARG A 15 48.94 -3.40 28.65
CA ARG A 15 47.92 -4.24 29.29
C ARG A 15 46.76 -4.59 28.34
N TYR A 16 46.66 -3.93 27.18
CA TYR A 16 45.62 -4.16 26.20
C TYR A 16 46.14 -4.99 25.02
N ASN A 17 45.54 -6.16 24.80
CA ASN A 17 45.79 -6.95 23.59
C ASN A 17 44.92 -6.46 22.44
N PHE A 18 45.29 -5.31 21.85
CA PHE A 18 44.53 -4.69 20.76
C PHE A 18 44.33 -5.61 19.54
N LYS A 19 45.30 -6.48 19.23
CA LYS A 19 45.17 -7.46 18.13
C LYS A 19 44.18 -8.57 18.48
N GLY A 20 44.19 -9.06 19.71
CA GLY A 20 43.24 -10.05 20.20
C GLY A 20 41.81 -9.50 20.29
N THR A 21 41.64 -8.27 20.79
CA THR A 21 40.33 -7.61 20.84
C THR A 21 39.80 -7.29 19.44
N TYR A 22 40.64 -6.81 18.51
CA TYR A 22 40.28 -6.60 17.12
C TYR A 22 39.86 -7.90 16.41
N ASN A 23 40.65 -8.97 16.55
CA ASN A 23 40.34 -10.25 15.93
C ASN A 23 39.06 -10.86 16.50
N ALA A 24 38.85 -10.80 17.82
CA ALA A 24 37.63 -11.30 18.45
C ALA A 24 36.39 -10.49 18.02
N ALA A 25 36.49 -9.15 17.98
CA ALA A 25 35.42 -8.30 17.45
C ALA A 25 35.11 -8.63 15.98
N HIS A 26 36.13 -8.79 15.15
CA HIS A 26 35.99 -9.13 13.74
C HIS A 26 35.36 -10.51 13.52
N GLN A 27 35.81 -11.54 14.25
CA GLN A 27 35.22 -12.89 14.18
C GLN A 27 33.77 -12.89 14.65
N ASN A 28 33.45 -12.16 15.73
CA ASN A 28 32.07 -12.00 16.18
C ASN A 28 31.20 -11.32 15.11
N THR A 29 31.71 -10.28 14.44
CA THR A 29 31.00 -9.63 13.32
C THR A 29 30.80 -10.57 12.14
N LEU A 30 31.83 -11.34 11.75
CA LEU A 30 31.69 -12.31 10.65
C LEU A 30 30.67 -13.41 10.97
N GLU A 31 30.67 -13.90 12.20
CA GLU A 31 29.73 -14.93 12.63
C GLU A 31 28.30 -14.39 12.69
N GLN A 32 28.11 -13.16 13.17
CA GLN A 32 26.82 -12.46 13.11
C GLN A 32 26.32 -12.31 11.67
N LEU A 33 27.18 -11.82 10.75
CA LEU A 33 26.83 -11.69 9.34
C LEU A 33 26.48 -13.04 8.69
N ARG A 34 27.20 -14.11 9.03
CA ARG A 34 26.88 -15.47 8.57
C ARG A 34 25.51 -15.93 9.07
N GLN A 35 25.21 -15.71 10.34
CA GLN A 35 23.92 -16.08 10.94
C GLN A 35 22.77 -15.31 10.27
N GLU A 36 22.92 -13.99 10.09
CA GLU A 36 21.93 -13.15 9.40
C GLU A 36 21.75 -13.58 7.94
N THR A 37 22.84 -13.85 7.21
CA THR A 37 22.80 -14.30 5.82
C THR A 37 22.10 -15.66 5.70
N ASN A 38 22.42 -16.62 6.57
CA ASN A 38 21.79 -17.93 6.58
C ASN A 38 20.29 -17.82 6.88
N LEU A 39 19.90 -16.95 7.81
CA LEU A 39 18.49 -16.70 8.11
C LEU A 39 17.73 -16.16 6.89
N LEU A 40 18.31 -15.18 6.19
CA LEU A 40 17.70 -14.63 4.97
C LEU A 40 17.60 -15.67 3.86
N LEU A 41 18.67 -16.45 3.63
CA LEU A 41 18.68 -17.54 2.64
C LEU A 41 17.60 -18.58 2.95
N ASN A 42 17.47 -19.01 4.21
CA ASN A 42 16.45 -19.97 4.61
C ASN A 42 15.04 -19.43 4.34
N LYS A 43 14.77 -18.17 4.69
CA LYS A 43 13.48 -17.52 4.37
C LYS A 43 13.18 -17.51 2.87
N MET A 44 14.19 -17.18 2.06
CA MET A 44 14.04 -17.17 0.60
C MET A 44 13.77 -18.57 0.05
N VAL A 45 14.49 -19.58 0.54
CA VAL A 45 14.30 -21.00 0.15
C VAL A 45 12.91 -21.50 0.55
N ASP A 46 12.44 -21.17 1.76
CA ASP A 46 11.11 -21.52 2.26
C ASP A 46 9.98 -20.89 1.41
N ASN A 47 10.25 -19.80 0.69
CA ASN A 47 9.29 -19.16 -0.19
C ASN A 47 9.18 -19.82 -1.57
N ILE A 48 10.20 -20.56 -2.02
CA ILE A 48 10.25 -21.15 -3.37
C ILE A 48 9.01 -22.01 -3.70
N PRO A 49 8.53 -22.92 -2.82
CA PRO A 49 7.35 -23.74 -3.13
C PRO A 49 6.07 -22.91 -3.37
N TRP A 50 5.97 -21.71 -2.77
CA TRP A 50 4.84 -20.81 -2.98
C TRP A 50 4.95 -20.06 -4.31
N GLU A 51 6.15 -19.62 -4.70
CA GLU A 51 6.37 -19.00 -6.01
C GLU A 51 6.17 -19.97 -7.19
N LEU A 52 6.35 -21.26 -6.92
CA LEU A 52 6.10 -22.35 -7.87
C LEU A 52 4.68 -22.92 -7.76
N GLU A 53 3.83 -22.35 -6.90
CA GLU A 53 2.43 -22.76 -6.70
C GLU A 53 2.28 -24.25 -6.34
N LEU A 54 3.26 -24.81 -5.63
CA LEU A 54 3.28 -26.21 -5.20
C LEU A 54 2.55 -26.43 -3.87
N MET A 55 2.23 -25.33 -3.17
CA MET A 55 1.60 -25.35 -1.85
C MET A 55 0.10 -25.09 -1.97
N PRO A 56 -0.76 -25.73 -1.15
CA PRO A 56 -2.17 -25.37 -1.09
C PRO A 56 -2.31 -23.93 -0.57
N HIS A 57 -2.98 -23.08 -1.33
CA HIS A 57 -3.15 -21.66 -1.01
C HIS A 57 -4.62 -21.23 -1.11
N PRO A 58 -5.01 -20.11 -0.47
CA PRO A 58 -6.33 -19.52 -0.62
C PRO A 58 -6.58 -19.02 -2.05
N ASN A 59 -7.86 -18.86 -2.40
CA ASN A 59 -8.25 -18.27 -3.67
C ASN A 59 -8.12 -16.74 -3.59
N VAL A 60 -7.04 -16.19 -4.14
CA VAL A 60 -6.78 -14.75 -4.19
C VAL A 60 -6.76 -14.32 -5.65
N LEU A 61 -7.63 -13.40 -6.04
CA LEU A 61 -7.60 -12.79 -7.37
C LEU A 61 -6.32 -12.00 -7.57
N SER A 62 -5.78 -12.01 -8.78
CA SER A 62 -4.68 -11.13 -9.19
C SER A 62 -5.06 -9.64 -9.10
N SER A 63 -4.07 -8.76 -9.20
CA SER A 63 -4.28 -7.31 -9.28
C SER A 63 -5.31 -6.93 -10.36
N GLN A 64 -5.18 -7.50 -11.57
CA GLN A 64 -6.07 -7.25 -12.70
C GLN A 64 -7.48 -7.78 -12.43
N GLU A 65 -7.60 -9.04 -12.01
CA GLU A 65 -8.91 -9.66 -11.70
C GLU A 65 -9.62 -8.95 -10.54
N THR A 66 -8.86 -8.42 -9.57
CA THR A 66 -9.41 -7.60 -8.48
C THR A 66 -10.08 -6.34 -9.02
N VAL A 67 -9.44 -5.65 -9.97
CA VAL A 67 -10.04 -4.47 -10.63
C VAL A 67 -11.28 -4.87 -11.42
N GLU A 68 -11.24 -6.00 -12.15
CA GLU A 68 -12.40 -6.52 -12.87
C GLU A 68 -13.59 -6.83 -11.94
N ALA A 69 -13.33 -7.46 -10.80
CA ALA A 69 -14.36 -7.78 -9.83
C ALA A 69 -15.01 -6.51 -9.23
N LEU A 70 -14.22 -5.46 -8.99
CA LEU A 70 -14.76 -4.16 -8.58
C LEU A 70 -15.60 -3.51 -9.68
N LEU A 71 -15.20 -3.61 -10.95
CA LEU A 71 -15.99 -3.08 -12.05
C LEU A 71 -17.30 -3.84 -12.25
N ALA A 72 -17.28 -5.16 -12.05
CA ALA A 72 -18.43 -6.03 -12.23
C ALA A 72 -19.48 -5.94 -11.10
N ASN A 73 -19.09 -5.51 -9.89
CA ASN A 73 -19.99 -5.44 -8.74
C ASN A 73 -19.99 -4.04 -8.11
N ASP A 74 -21.09 -3.30 -8.30
CA ASP A 74 -21.28 -1.95 -7.78
C ASP A 74 -21.54 -1.87 -6.27
N LYS A 75 -21.72 -3.01 -5.60
CA LYS A 75 -21.85 -3.12 -4.14
C LYS A 75 -20.56 -3.56 -3.46
N LEU A 76 -19.59 -4.08 -4.22
CA LEU A 76 -18.34 -4.56 -3.69
C LEU A 76 -17.49 -3.39 -3.16
N SER A 77 -17.25 -3.43 -1.85
CA SER A 77 -16.27 -2.63 -1.14
C SER A 77 -14.96 -3.39 -1.02
N LEU A 78 -13.84 -2.69 -0.85
CA LEU A 78 -12.51 -3.31 -0.75
C LEU A 78 -11.78 -2.82 0.50
N CYS A 79 -11.35 -3.76 1.32
CA CYS A 79 -10.51 -3.54 2.49
C CYS A 79 -9.16 -4.24 2.27
N ARG A 80 -8.06 -3.49 2.15
CA ARG A 80 -6.76 -4.05 1.78
C ARG A 80 -5.86 -4.25 3.00
N PHE A 81 -5.09 -5.32 2.98
CA PHE A 81 -4.06 -5.67 3.96
C PHE A 81 -2.69 -5.72 3.29
N GLY A 82 -1.91 -4.66 3.46
CA GLY A 82 -0.47 -4.66 3.22
C GLY A 82 0.29 -5.18 4.43
N ASP A 83 1.61 -5.12 4.36
CA ASP A 83 2.50 -5.48 5.47
C ASP A 83 2.26 -4.60 6.70
N GLY A 84 2.01 -3.30 6.50
CA GLY A 84 1.67 -2.35 7.55
C GLY A 84 0.45 -2.78 8.37
N GLU A 85 -0.65 -3.18 7.73
CA GLU A 85 -1.86 -3.64 8.42
C GLU A 85 -1.61 -4.94 9.20
N LEU A 86 -0.85 -5.87 8.62
CA LEU A 86 -0.50 -7.13 9.29
C LEU A 86 0.37 -6.89 10.53
N TYR A 87 1.37 -6.01 10.44
CA TYR A 87 2.22 -5.69 11.59
C TYR A 87 1.46 -4.97 12.69
N MET A 88 0.53 -4.06 12.33
CA MET A 88 -0.36 -3.40 13.28
C MET A 88 -1.26 -4.42 14.00
N ALA A 89 -1.88 -5.33 13.24
CA ALA A 89 -2.83 -6.29 13.78
C ALA A 89 -2.16 -7.37 14.65
N PHE A 90 -1.00 -7.88 14.24
CA PHE A 90 -0.43 -9.11 14.80
C PHE A 90 0.86 -8.92 15.60
N LEU A 91 1.62 -7.85 15.35
CA LEU A 91 2.91 -7.60 16.00
C LEU A 91 2.87 -6.43 16.99
N ASN A 92 1.73 -5.76 17.13
CA ASN A 92 1.57 -4.53 17.91
C ASN A 92 2.57 -3.43 17.50
N GLN A 93 2.87 -3.35 16.21
CA GLN A 93 3.90 -2.46 15.69
C GLN A 93 3.28 -1.21 15.08
N SER A 94 3.82 -0.04 15.46
CA SER A 94 3.48 1.24 14.81
C SER A 94 3.91 1.23 13.35
N GLY A 95 3.04 1.72 12.47
CA GLY A 95 3.38 1.98 11.08
C GLY A 95 3.99 3.37 10.89
N VAL A 96 4.35 3.68 9.64
CA VAL A 96 4.84 5.02 9.27
C VAL A 96 3.81 6.08 9.65
N PHE A 97 2.54 5.88 9.27
CA PHE A 97 1.47 6.87 9.41
C PHE A 97 0.66 6.76 10.70
N GLN A 98 0.72 5.64 11.41
CA GLN A 98 -0.19 5.35 12.52
C GLN A 98 0.58 4.68 13.66
N GLN A 99 0.51 5.27 14.86
CA GLN A 99 1.00 4.62 16.07
C GLN A 99 0.13 3.41 16.42
N PHE A 100 0.75 2.41 17.03
CA PHE A 100 0.04 1.22 17.49
C PHE A 100 -1.17 1.62 18.34
N ASN A 101 -2.33 1.05 17.98
CA ASN A 101 -3.57 1.20 18.72
C ASN A 101 -4.22 -0.19 18.84
N PRO A 102 -4.49 -0.68 20.07
CA PRO A 102 -5.03 -2.02 20.27
C PRO A 102 -6.46 -2.18 19.73
N GLN A 103 -7.25 -1.10 19.69
CA GLN A 103 -8.59 -1.12 19.11
C GLN A 103 -8.52 -1.22 17.58
N LEU A 104 -7.63 -0.47 16.94
CA LEU A 104 -7.36 -0.60 15.51
C LEU A 104 -6.90 -2.04 15.16
N ALA A 105 -6.00 -2.61 15.95
CA ALA A 105 -5.53 -3.97 15.75
C ALA A 105 -6.66 -5.01 15.88
N ALA A 106 -7.61 -4.79 16.79
CA ALA A 106 -8.79 -5.64 16.93
C ALA A 106 -9.75 -5.49 15.74
N GLU A 107 -10.05 -4.26 15.31
CA GLU A 107 -10.90 -4.00 14.13
C GLU A 107 -10.29 -4.59 12.85
N LEU A 108 -8.97 -4.48 12.64
CA LEU A 108 -8.29 -5.10 11.51
C LEU A 108 -8.49 -6.64 11.47
N LYS A 109 -8.46 -7.30 12.63
CA LYS A 109 -8.76 -8.74 12.74
C LYS A 109 -10.23 -9.06 12.49
N GLU A 110 -11.14 -8.16 12.87
CA GLU A 110 -12.55 -8.27 12.54
C GLU A 110 -12.75 -8.23 11.02
N VAL A 111 -12.13 -7.26 10.34
CA VAL A 111 -12.19 -7.14 8.88
C VAL A 111 -11.67 -8.41 8.19
N LEU A 112 -10.54 -8.97 8.63
CA LEU A 112 -10.01 -10.25 8.09
C LEU A 112 -10.99 -11.44 8.26
N SER A 113 -11.80 -11.39 9.31
CA SER A 113 -12.79 -12.42 9.63
C SER A 113 -14.10 -12.24 8.88
N SER A 114 -14.27 -11.13 8.15
CA SER A 114 -15.48 -10.84 7.38
C SER A 114 -15.74 -11.93 6.34
N ARG A 115 -17.01 -12.34 6.26
CA ARG A 115 -17.56 -13.24 5.22
C ARG A 115 -18.79 -12.60 4.57
N ASP A 116 -18.85 -11.28 4.58
CA ASP A 116 -19.86 -10.54 3.83
C ASP A 116 -19.48 -10.53 2.34
N PRO A 117 -20.33 -11.01 1.42
CA PRO A 117 -19.99 -11.08 -0.01
C PRO A 117 -19.80 -9.70 -0.67
N ASN A 118 -20.26 -8.61 -0.03
CA ASN A 118 -20.04 -7.25 -0.52
C ASN A 118 -18.78 -6.59 0.08
N ILE A 119 -18.03 -7.30 0.92
CA ILE A 119 -16.79 -6.82 1.54
C ILE A 119 -15.63 -7.68 1.05
N GLY A 120 -14.90 -7.17 0.07
CA GLY A 120 -13.69 -7.78 -0.43
C GLY A 120 -12.55 -7.61 0.57
N VAL A 121 -12.13 -8.71 1.20
CA VAL A 121 -10.89 -8.75 1.99
C VAL A 121 -9.74 -8.99 1.02
N ALA A 122 -8.88 -7.97 0.85
CA ALA A 122 -7.74 -8.04 -0.03
C ALA A 122 -6.46 -8.36 0.76
N VAL A 123 -5.76 -9.41 0.36
CA VAL A 123 -4.46 -9.82 0.90
C VAL A 123 -3.45 -9.87 -0.23
N ALA A 124 -2.17 -9.92 0.10
CA ALA A 124 -1.13 -9.89 -0.91
C ALA A 124 -1.16 -11.16 -1.79
N TYR A 125 -1.67 -11.04 -3.03
CA TYR A 125 -1.57 -12.08 -4.06
C TYR A 125 -0.15 -12.68 -4.20
N PRO A 126 0.93 -11.89 -4.12
CA PRO A 126 2.30 -12.38 -4.27
C PRO A 126 2.77 -13.34 -3.17
N LEU A 127 2.01 -13.50 -2.08
CA LEU A 127 2.32 -14.48 -1.04
C LEU A 127 2.10 -15.92 -1.48
N TYR A 128 1.32 -16.12 -2.54
CA TYR A 128 0.81 -17.43 -2.95
C TYR A 128 1.09 -17.79 -4.41
N HIS A 129 1.62 -16.85 -5.19
CA HIS A 129 1.80 -17.00 -6.65
C HIS A 129 3.18 -16.53 -7.10
N SER A 130 3.48 -16.79 -8.37
CA SER A 130 4.73 -16.38 -9.01
C SER A 130 5.07 -14.90 -8.85
N LEU A 131 6.34 -14.62 -8.55
CA LEU A 131 6.91 -13.28 -8.41
C LEU A 131 7.70 -12.84 -9.67
N GLN A 132 7.61 -13.56 -10.79
CA GLN A 132 8.49 -13.35 -11.94
C GLN A 132 8.34 -11.97 -12.57
N GLU A 133 7.12 -11.44 -12.62
CA GLU A 133 6.82 -10.14 -13.25
C GLU A 133 7.18 -8.94 -12.36
N PHE A 134 7.60 -9.19 -11.12
CA PHE A 134 7.80 -8.17 -10.10
C PHE A 134 9.22 -7.61 -10.16
N HIS A 135 9.38 -6.34 -9.81
CA HIS A 135 10.70 -5.76 -9.59
C HIS A 135 11.48 -6.55 -8.53
N GLU A 136 12.81 -6.66 -8.71
CA GLU A 136 13.66 -7.51 -7.87
C GLU A 136 13.54 -7.21 -6.36
N LYS A 137 13.38 -5.94 -5.99
CA LYS A 137 13.17 -5.52 -4.61
C LYS A 137 11.89 -6.09 -4.01
N GLN A 138 10.80 -6.07 -4.76
CA GLN A 138 9.50 -6.60 -4.38
C GLN A 138 9.57 -8.13 -4.28
N ARG A 139 10.28 -8.78 -5.21
CA ARG A 139 10.57 -10.22 -5.12
C ARG A 139 11.30 -10.57 -3.83
N LEU A 140 12.37 -9.82 -3.53
CA LEU A 140 13.18 -10.04 -2.32
C LEU A 140 12.36 -9.80 -1.05
N PHE A 141 11.52 -8.77 -1.03
CA PHE A 141 10.61 -8.48 0.08
C PHE A 141 9.69 -9.67 0.38
N PHE A 142 8.95 -10.17 -0.61
CA PHE A 142 8.05 -11.31 -0.38
C PHE A 142 8.80 -12.61 -0.05
N ARG A 143 10.00 -12.81 -0.58
CA ARG A 143 10.85 -13.95 -0.20
C ARG A 143 11.31 -13.91 1.25
N ILE A 144 11.63 -12.73 1.77
CA ILE A 144 12.11 -12.56 3.15
C ILE A 144 10.95 -12.57 4.16
N HIS A 145 9.83 -11.94 3.81
CA HIS A 145 8.74 -11.69 4.75
C HIS A 145 7.52 -12.60 4.55
N GLY A 146 7.42 -13.28 3.41
CA GLY A 146 6.22 -14.01 3.02
C GLY A 146 5.83 -15.13 3.97
N GLN A 147 6.80 -15.87 4.52
CA GLN A 147 6.53 -16.92 5.52
C GLN A 147 5.82 -16.35 6.75
N GLN A 148 6.29 -15.23 7.28
CA GLN A 148 5.72 -14.59 8.47
C GLN A 148 4.31 -14.06 8.16
N MET A 149 4.11 -13.41 7.01
CA MET A 149 2.80 -12.89 6.62
C MET A 149 1.79 -14.02 6.40
N ARG A 150 2.19 -15.13 5.77
CA ARG A 150 1.33 -16.32 5.62
C ARG A 150 0.92 -16.88 6.97
N GLN A 151 1.83 -16.96 7.95
CA GLN A 151 1.51 -17.42 9.30
C GLN A 151 0.49 -16.52 10.00
N MET A 152 0.60 -15.20 9.84
CA MET A 152 -0.38 -14.24 10.39
C MET A 152 -1.76 -14.39 9.77
N LEU A 153 -1.81 -14.63 8.46
CA LEU A 153 -3.04 -14.72 7.69
C LEU A 153 -3.72 -16.08 7.78
N GLN A 154 -2.97 -17.17 7.94
CA GLN A 154 -3.47 -18.55 7.89
C GLN A 154 -4.75 -18.80 8.72
N PRO A 155 -4.91 -18.27 9.95
CA PRO A 155 -6.13 -18.50 10.74
C PRO A 155 -7.39 -17.84 10.15
N TYR A 156 -7.23 -16.88 9.25
CA TYR A 156 -8.30 -16.04 8.69
C TYR A 156 -8.64 -16.38 7.24
N LEU A 157 -7.81 -17.16 6.54
CA LEU A 157 -8.00 -17.46 5.12
C LEU A 157 -8.67 -18.82 4.92
N ALA A 158 -9.91 -18.81 4.44
CA ALA A 158 -10.69 -20.00 4.13
C ALA A 158 -10.47 -20.44 2.68
N LYS A 159 -10.41 -21.74 2.42
CA LYS A 159 -10.15 -22.29 1.07
C LYS A 159 -11.30 -22.06 0.09
N ASP A 160 -12.51 -22.01 0.62
CA ASP A 160 -13.78 -21.86 -0.06
C ASP A 160 -14.27 -20.40 -0.12
N TRP A 161 -13.40 -19.45 0.25
CA TRP A 161 -13.68 -18.02 0.19
C TRP A 161 -12.80 -17.34 -0.87
N LEU A 162 -13.35 -16.31 -1.50
CA LEU A 162 -12.66 -15.50 -2.49
C LEU A 162 -12.03 -14.26 -1.84
N TYR A 163 -10.73 -14.08 -2.05
CA TYR A 163 -9.96 -12.92 -1.62
C TYR A 163 -9.46 -12.12 -2.83
N TYR A 164 -9.02 -10.90 -2.57
CA TYR A 164 -8.60 -9.93 -3.57
C TYR A 164 -7.12 -9.57 -3.36
N ASP A 165 -6.50 -8.92 -4.34
CA ASP A 165 -5.10 -8.48 -4.19
C ASP A 165 -5.02 -7.11 -3.50
N SER A 166 -4.31 -7.05 -2.37
CA SER A 166 -4.04 -5.76 -1.69
C SER A 166 -3.08 -4.85 -2.47
N TYR A 167 -2.32 -5.38 -3.42
CA TYR A 167 -1.35 -4.64 -4.22
C TYR A 167 -1.92 -4.06 -5.53
N CYS A 168 -3.21 -4.26 -5.81
CA CYS A 168 -3.87 -3.76 -7.02
C CYS A 168 -3.79 -2.24 -7.20
N SER A 169 -3.48 -1.49 -6.14
CA SER A 169 -3.36 -0.04 -6.12
C SER A 169 -1.95 0.50 -6.41
N MET A 170 -0.97 -0.34 -6.76
CA MET A 170 0.40 0.13 -7.03
C MET A 170 1.09 -0.60 -8.20
N PRO A 171 0.44 -0.73 -9.36
CA PRO A 171 0.98 -1.47 -10.51
C PRO A 171 2.38 -0.99 -10.93
N TYR A 172 2.65 0.32 -10.96
CA TYR A 172 3.90 0.88 -11.47
C TYR A 172 5.10 0.54 -10.58
N HIS A 173 4.93 0.61 -9.25
CA HIS A 173 6.00 0.23 -8.32
C HIS A 173 6.12 -1.28 -8.09
N LEU A 174 5.20 -2.09 -8.63
CA LEU A 174 5.16 -3.53 -8.43
C LEU A 174 5.74 -4.31 -9.62
N PHE A 175 5.22 -4.04 -10.82
CA PHE A 175 5.46 -4.84 -12.01
C PHE A 175 6.53 -4.24 -12.93
N THR A 176 7.30 -5.11 -13.57
CA THR A 176 8.36 -4.72 -14.51
C THR A 176 7.85 -4.42 -15.92
N SER A 177 6.79 -5.08 -16.35
CA SER A 177 6.40 -5.09 -17.77
C SER A 177 4.93 -5.45 -17.99
N ILE A 178 4.03 -4.59 -17.48
CA ILE A 178 2.61 -4.62 -17.87
C ILE A 178 2.27 -3.37 -18.69
N ASP A 179 1.14 -3.40 -19.39
CA ASP A 179 0.56 -2.19 -19.98
C ASP A 179 -0.04 -1.32 -18.86
N PHE A 180 0.81 -0.47 -18.27
CA PHE A 180 0.41 0.45 -17.19
C PHE A 180 -0.69 1.41 -17.63
N ALA A 181 -0.67 1.86 -18.90
CA ALA A 181 -1.68 2.77 -19.41
C ALA A 181 -3.05 2.08 -19.41
N ALA A 182 -3.13 0.87 -19.95
CA ALA A 182 -4.35 0.07 -19.93
C ALA A 182 -4.79 -0.25 -18.50
N TYR A 183 -3.86 -0.59 -17.59
CA TYR A 183 -4.19 -0.88 -16.19
C TYR A 183 -4.82 0.33 -15.48
N PHE A 184 -4.20 1.51 -15.56
CA PHE A 184 -4.74 2.71 -14.94
C PHE A 184 -6.04 3.18 -15.59
N GLN A 185 -6.17 3.05 -16.92
CA GLN A 185 -7.43 3.32 -17.62
C GLN A 185 -8.54 2.40 -17.14
N ARG A 186 -8.23 1.11 -16.96
CA ARG A 186 -9.19 0.13 -16.46
C ARG A 186 -9.62 0.45 -15.02
N PHE A 187 -8.66 0.77 -14.15
CA PHE A 187 -8.97 1.21 -12.78
C PHE A 187 -9.85 2.47 -12.77
N ALA A 188 -9.57 3.43 -13.65
CA ALA A 188 -10.32 4.68 -13.72
C ALA A 188 -11.79 4.52 -14.12
N GLN A 189 -12.17 3.41 -14.77
CA GLN A 189 -13.58 3.12 -15.10
C GLN A 189 -14.47 3.01 -13.86
N LEU A 190 -13.89 2.84 -12.67
CA LEU A 190 -14.62 2.92 -11.41
C LEU A 190 -15.30 4.30 -11.23
N TRP A 191 -14.77 5.38 -11.81
CA TRP A 191 -15.31 6.74 -11.72
C TRP A 191 -15.57 7.47 -13.06
N THR A 192 -15.17 6.92 -14.22
CA THR A 192 -15.43 7.58 -15.52
C THR A 192 -16.75 7.21 -16.20
N GLY A 193 -17.46 6.18 -15.71
CA GLY A 193 -18.79 5.83 -16.22
C GLY A 193 -18.83 5.13 -17.59
N THR A 194 -17.69 4.82 -18.21
CA THR A 194 -17.64 4.07 -19.48
C THR A 194 -17.65 2.56 -19.22
N SER A 195 -18.60 1.84 -19.84
CA SER A 195 -18.60 0.38 -19.89
C SER A 195 -17.36 -0.14 -20.62
N ALA A 196 -17.04 -1.41 -20.38
CA ALA A 196 -15.79 -2.07 -20.80
C ALA A 196 -15.46 -2.05 -22.30
N ASP A 197 -16.37 -1.60 -23.17
CA ASP A 197 -16.28 -1.79 -24.63
C ASP A 197 -15.79 -0.56 -25.42
N SER A 198 -15.53 0.60 -24.79
CA SER A 198 -15.01 1.77 -25.51
C SER A 198 -13.48 1.78 -25.54
N ASN A 199 -12.89 1.09 -26.51
CA ASN A 199 -11.53 1.38 -26.95
C ASN A 199 -11.45 2.83 -27.46
N ALA A 200 -10.45 3.57 -26.95
CA ALA A 200 -10.11 4.96 -27.28
C ALA A 200 -10.80 6.07 -26.45
N VAL A 201 -10.33 6.26 -25.21
CA VAL A 201 -10.17 7.62 -24.70
C VAL A 201 -8.77 8.09 -25.07
N ASN A 202 -8.68 8.91 -26.11
CA ASN A 202 -7.44 9.58 -26.50
C ASN A 202 -6.91 10.43 -25.34
N THR A 203 -5.83 9.99 -24.70
CA THR A 203 -5.18 10.65 -23.56
C THR A 203 -4.39 11.90 -23.94
N ASN A 204 -4.29 12.24 -25.23
CA ASN A 204 -3.64 13.47 -25.69
C ASN A 204 -4.51 14.73 -25.48
N ALA A 205 -5.75 14.59 -24.99
CA ALA A 205 -6.68 15.71 -24.81
C ALA A 205 -6.60 16.40 -23.41
N VAL A 206 -5.56 16.17 -22.62
CA VAL A 206 -5.34 16.88 -21.33
C VAL A 206 -4.06 17.73 -21.36
N GLU A 207 -3.63 18.15 -22.56
CA GLU A 207 -2.63 19.22 -22.72
C GLU A 207 -3.28 20.59 -22.44
N GLY A 208 -3.53 20.83 -21.17
CA GLY A 208 -3.74 22.17 -20.63
C GLY A 208 -3.04 22.21 -19.29
N GLU A 209 -2.02 23.04 -19.15
CA GLU A 209 -1.39 23.34 -17.86
C GLU A 209 -2.50 23.77 -16.88
N ARG A 210 -2.91 22.86 -15.98
CA ARG A 210 -3.73 23.26 -14.84
C ARG A 210 -2.81 24.01 -13.87
N GLU A 211 -3.22 25.23 -13.53
CA GLU A 211 -2.57 26.05 -12.51
C GLU A 211 -2.38 25.27 -11.21
N LYS A 212 -1.27 25.55 -10.52
CA LYS A 212 -0.93 24.97 -9.21
C LYS A 212 -2.13 24.98 -8.27
N TRP A 213 -2.47 23.80 -7.75
CA TRP A 213 -3.39 23.63 -6.63
C TRP A 213 -2.99 24.58 -5.48
N LYS A 214 -3.93 25.44 -5.06
CA LYS A 214 -3.80 26.30 -3.88
C LYS A 214 -4.84 25.88 -2.86
N GLU A 215 -4.38 25.66 -1.64
CA GLU A 215 -5.21 25.37 -0.48
C GLU A 215 -6.35 26.41 -0.37
N GLY A 216 -7.60 25.94 -0.38
CA GLY A 216 -8.80 26.79 -0.33
C GLY A 216 -9.47 27.14 -1.68
N SER A 217 -9.04 26.62 -2.83
CA SER A 217 -9.75 26.90 -4.09
C SER A 217 -10.98 26.00 -4.29
N THR A 218 -12.18 26.54 -4.07
CA THR A 218 -13.42 26.05 -4.70
C THR A 218 -13.44 26.49 -6.17
N ALA A 219 -12.56 25.94 -7.01
CA ALA A 219 -12.52 26.27 -8.43
C ALA A 219 -13.44 25.32 -9.21
N GLN A 220 -14.60 25.83 -9.61
CA GLN A 220 -15.38 25.27 -10.72
C GLN A 220 -14.52 25.36 -11.97
N HIS A 221 -13.99 24.23 -12.44
CA HIS A 221 -13.32 24.14 -13.73
C HIS A 221 -14.33 23.84 -14.84
N THR A 222 -14.27 24.64 -15.90
CA THR A 222 -15.05 24.48 -17.13
C THR A 222 -14.76 23.12 -17.77
N ALA A 223 -15.79 22.27 -17.76
CA ALA A 223 -15.76 20.92 -18.29
C ALA A 223 -15.68 20.92 -19.81
N SER A 224 -14.76 20.11 -20.36
CA SER A 224 -14.95 19.54 -21.70
C SER A 224 -16.08 18.50 -21.61
N ALA A 225 -16.93 18.41 -22.64
CA ALA A 225 -18.14 17.57 -22.70
C ALA A 225 -17.99 16.06 -22.35
N LYS A 226 -16.76 15.58 -22.08
CA LYS A 226 -16.47 14.23 -21.60
C LYS A 226 -16.73 14.01 -20.10
N LEU A 227 -16.76 15.06 -19.28
CA LEU A 227 -16.92 14.93 -17.82
C LEU A 227 -18.36 14.70 -17.37
N ASP A 228 -19.35 15.07 -18.18
CA ASP A 228 -20.78 14.91 -17.85
C ASP A 228 -21.22 13.43 -17.76
N GLN A 229 -20.46 12.51 -18.35
CA GLN A 229 -20.68 11.05 -18.31
C GLN A 229 -19.96 10.36 -17.13
N GLY A 230 -19.12 11.09 -16.39
CA GLY A 230 -18.42 10.55 -15.22
C GLY A 230 -19.34 10.32 -14.02
N LYS A 231 -18.81 9.68 -12.98
CA LYS A 231 -19.50 9.50 -11.70
C LYS A 231 -19.14 10.61 -10.72
N ASP A 232 -20.07 10.93 -9.83
CA ASP A 232 -19.79 11.71 -8.64
C ASP A 232 -19.19 10.80 -7.57
N ILE A 233 -18.06 11.22 -7.00
CA ILE A 233 -17.28 10.39 -6.07
C ILE A 233 -16.93 11.16 -4.81
N VAL A 234 -16.62 10.42 -3.75
CA VAL A 234 -16.07 10.95 -2.52
C VAL A 234 -14.65 10.41 -2.36
N VAL A 235 -13.68 11.28 -2.12
CA VAL A 235 -12.30 10.90 -1.81
C VAL A 235 -12.02 11.24 -0.34
N ILE A 236 -11.76 10.22 0.47
CA ILE A 236 -11.41 10.36 1.89
C ILE A 236 -9.91 10.18 2.03
N CYS A 237 -9.18 11.22 2.36
CA CYS A 237 -7.71 11.16 2.33
C CYS A 237 -7.02 11.97 3.42
N GLY A 238 -5.75 11.66 3.66
CA GLY A 238 -4.89 12.50 4.50
C GLY A 238 -4.75 13.89 3.87
N LYS A 239 -4.77 14.93 4.70
CA LYS A 239 -4.73 16.34 4.25
C LYS A 239 -3.55 16.72 3.35
N THR A 240 -2.45 15.97 3.37
CA THR A 240 -1.24 16.24 2.56
C THR A 240 -1.10 15.38 1.31
N VAL A 241 -1.95 14.36 1.11
CA VAL A 241 -1.80 13.35 0.04
C VAL A 241 -1.66 13.98 -1.34
N PHE A 242 -2.46 15.01 -1.63
CA PHE A 242 -2.49 15.64 -2.96
C PHE A 242 -1.52 16.82 -3.12
N ASN A 243 -0.76 17.20 -2.08
CA ASN A 243 0.13 18.38 -2.13
C ASN A 243 1.23 18.27 -3.18
N LYS A 244 1.71 17.04 -3.43
CA LYS A 244 2.82 16.75 -4.36
C LYS A 244 2.36 15.98 -5.61
N ILE A 245 1.06 15.78 -5.78
CA ILE A 245 0.50 15.07 -6.93
C ILE A 245 0.28 16.07 -8.07
N ARG A 246 0.98 15.87 -9.18
CA ARG A 246 0.81 16.66 -10.42
C ARG A 246 -0.30 16.08 -11.29
N TYR A 247 -0.39 14.76 -11.37
CA TYR A 247 -1.39 14.06 -12.16
C TYR A 247 -2.32 13.29 -11.22
N ASN A 248 -3.51 13.85 -10.97
CA ASN A 248 -4.49 13.20 -10.12
C ASN A 248 -5.30 12.18 -10.93
N ILE A 249 -5.29 10.92 -10.50
CA ILE A 249 -5.99 9.84 -11.19
C ILE A 249 -7.52 10.04 -11.22
N PHE A 250 -8.05 10.82 -10.27
CA PHE A 250 -9.48 11.12 -10.15
C PHE A 250 -9.95 12.28 -11.03
N ASP A 251 -9.06 12.98 -11.75
CA ASP A 251 -9.41 14.17 -12.55
C ASP A 251 -10.43 13.92 -13.68
N THR A 252 -10.70 12.65 -13.99
CA THR A 252 -11.69 12.20 -14.99
C THR A 252 -13.07 11.90 -14.39
N ALA A 253 -13.26 12.03 -13.07
CA ALA A 253 -14.58 11.95 -12.44
C ALA A 253 -15.45 13.16 -12.79
N ARG A 254 -16.78 13.01 -12.72
CA ARG A 254 -17.71 14.13 -12.98
C ARG A 254 -17.60 15.20 -11.90
N SER A 255 -17.60 14.78 -10.64
CA SER A 255 -17.32 15.64 -9.49
C SER A 255 -16.64 14.86 -8.37
N ILE A 256 -15.87 15.57 -7.56
CA ILE A 256 -15.12 14.99 -6.44
C ILE A 256 -15.43 15.79 -5.19
N LYS A 257 -16.00 15.13 -4.18
CA LYS A 257 -16.08 15.66 -2.81
C LYS A 257 -14.92 15.10 -1.99
N TYR A 258 -14.11 15.96 -1.40
CA TYR A 258 -13.04 15.53 -0.49
C TYR A 258 -13.51 15.56 0.97
N ILE A 259 -13.11 14.52 1.72
CA ILE A 259 -13.17 14.47 3.18
C ILE A 259 -11.74 14.30 3.67
N TYR A 260 -11.25 15.24 4.48
CA TYR A 260 -9.86 15.25 4.90
C TYR A 260 -9.69 14.73 6.33
N GLY A 261 -8.83 13.73 6.48
CA GLY A 261 -8.32 13.27 7.77
C GLY A 261 -6.89 13.76 8.04
N PRO A 262 -6.38 13.53 9.27
CA PRO A 262 -4.97 13.76 9.58
C PRO A 262 -4.03 12.95 8.67
N SER A 263 -2.85 13.48 8.36
CA SER A 263 -1.80 12.74 7.62
C SER A 263 -1.09 11.68 8.46
N GLY A 264 -1.39 11.61 9.76
CA GLY A 264 -0.92 10.55 10.64
C GLY A 264 -1.80 10.45 11.88
N ASN A 265 -1.86 9.24 12.46
CA ASN A 265 -2.79 8.86 13.53
C ASN A 265 -4.26 9.13 13.17
N ALA A 266 -4.63 8.94 11.90
CA ALA A 266 -5.99 9.23 11.43
C ALA A 266 -7.05 8.33 12.09
N TYR A 267 -6.66 7.18 12.66
CA TYR A 267 -7.57 6.32 13.39
C TYR A 267 -8.13 7.00 14.65
N ASP A 268 -7.41 7.96 15.25
CA ASP A 268 -7.91 8.72 16.40
C ASP A 268 -9.17 9.55 16.06
N HIS A 269 -9.44 9.74 14.75
CA HIS A 269 -10.60 10.45 14.22
C HIS A 269 -11.55 9.54 13.41
N ILE A 270 -11.44 8.21 13.56
CA ILE A 270 -12.20 7.25 12.74
C ILE A 270 -13.72 7.45 12.83
N ASP A 271 -14.24 7.80 14.01
CA ASP A 271 -15.68 7.98 14.22
C ASP A 271 -16.19 9.24 13.49
N GLU A 272 -15.49 10.36 13.62
CA GLU A 272 -15.79 11.61 12.90
C GLU A 272 -15.73 11.41 11.39
N LEU A 273 -14.70 10.72 10.90
CA LEU A 273 -14.53 10.40 9.48
C LEU A 273 -15.65 9.49 8.97
N THR A 274 -16.07 8.52 9.78
CA THR A 274 -17.20 7.63 9.46
C THR A 274 -18.48 8.44 9.34
N GLU A 275 -18.79 9.30 10.32
CA GLU A 275 -19.99 10.14 10.31
C GLU A 275 -20.04 11.06 9.08
N GLN A 276 -18.95 11.79 8.81
CA GLN A 276 -18.87 12.68 7.64
C GLN A 276 -19.05 11.94 6.31
N ALA A 277 -18.51 10.74 6.19
CA ALA A 277 -18.65 9.92 5.00
C ALA A 277 -20.08 9.37 4.83
N LEU A 278 -20.77 9.04 5.92
CA LEU A 278 -22.17 8.59 5.91
C LEU A 278 -23.16 9.72 5.59
N GLN A 279 -22.80 10.98 5.86
CA GLN A 279 -23.59 12.15 5.45
C GLN A 279 -23.51 12.46 3.93
N THR A 280 -22.63 11.78 3.18
CA THR A 280 -22.58 11.90 1.72
C THR A 280 -23.62 11.00 1.05
N ASP A 281 -23.95 11.30 -0.22
CA ASP A 281 -24.87 10.45 -0.99
C ASP A 281 -24.40 8.98 -0.96
N PRO A 282 -25.26 8.02 -0.53
CA PRO A 282 -24.90 6.61 -0.47
C PRO A 282 -24.51 6.03 -1.83
N GLN A 283 -25.01 6.58 -2.94
CA GLN A 283 -24.70 6.14 -4.31
C GLN A 283 -23.31 6.56 -4.79
N HIS A 284 -22.74 7.62 -4.21
CA HIS A 284 -21.38 8.02 -4.55
C HIS A 284 -20.38 7.01 -3.97
N THR A 285 -19.47 6.49 -4.79
CA THR A 285 -18.42 5.58 -4.29
C THR A 285 -17.41 6.35 -3.46
N LYS A 286 -16.99 5.79 -2.33
CA LYS A 286 -16.00 6.37 -1.40
C LYS A 286 -14.64 5.75 -1.69
N PHE A 287 -13.69 6.51 -2.21
CA PHE A 287 -12.30 6.08 -2.39
C PHE A 287 -11.46 6.57 -1.23
N ILE A 288 -10.69 5.68 -0.60
CA ILE A 288 -10.00 5.99 0.67
C ILE A 288 -8.47 5.88 0.50
N ILE A 289 -7.75 6.91 0.95
CA ILE A 289 -6.28 7.00 0.99
C ILE A 289 -5.86 7.51 2.37
N LEU A 290 -5.82 6.61 3.35
CA LEU A 290 -5.65 6.98 4.77
C LEU A 290 -4.87 5.96 5.61
N GLY A 291 -3.92 5.25 4.99
CA GLY A 291 -3.11 4.23 5.67
C GLY A 291 -3.96 3.15 6.34
N HIS A 292 -3.54 2.69 7.53
CA HIS A 292 -4.25 1.67 8.31
C HIS A 292 -5.72 1.99 8.57
N THR A 293 -6.04 3.28 8.71
CA THR A 293 -7.41 3.76 8.94
C THR A 293 -8.30 3.48 7.73
N ALA A 294 -7.75 3.42 6.52
CA ALA A 294 -8.51 3.17 5.29
C ALA A 294 -9.18 1.78 5.31
N THR A 295 -8.46 0.74 5.75
CA THR A 295 -8.97 -0.63 5.79
C THR A 295 -10.21 -0.74 6.67
N VAL A 296 -10.14 -0.20 7.89
CA VAL A 296 -11.25 -0.25 8.85
C VAL A 296 -12.39 0.72 8.49
N LEU A 297 -12.07 1.89 7.92
CA LEU A 297 -13.09 2.83 7.46
C LEU A 297 -13.87 2.25 6.28
N ALA A 298 -13.20 1.62 5.31
CA ALA A 298 -13.87 0.94 4.20
C ALA A 298 -14.84 -0.13 4.72
N TYR A 299 -14.41 -0.90 5.74
CA TYR A 299 -15.25 -1.92 6.37
C TYR A 299 -16.48 -1.32 7.05
N ARG A 300 -16.29 -0.30 7.90
CA ARG A 300 -17.40 0.39 8.60
C ARG A 300 -18.42 0.97 7.62
N LEU A 301 -17.96 1.62 6.55
CA LEU A 301 -18.84 2.18 5.51
C LEU A 301 -19.59 1.10 4.74
N ALA A 302 -18.91 0.00 4.40
CA ALA A 302 -19.54 -1.14 3.73
C ALA A 302 -20.64 -1.78 4.60
N LYS A 303 -20.38 -1.95 5.91
CA LYS A 303 -21.37 -2.43 6.88
C LYS A 303 -22.59 -1.52 7.00
N ALA A 304 -22.41 -0.22 6.75
CA ALA A 304 -23.49 0.78 6.72
C ALA A 304 -24.18 0.89 5.34
N GLY A 305 -23.83 0.03 4.37
CA GLY A 305 -24.44 0.01 3.04
C GLY A 305 -23.85 0.99 2.04
N HIS A 306 -22.72 1.64 2.36
CA HIS A 306 -22.02 2.54 1.45
C HIS A 306 -20.89 1.79 0.75
N ARG A 307 -20.76 1.97 -0.57
CA ARG A 307 -19.62 1.40 -1.29
C ARG A 307 -18.34 2.16 -0.95
N ALA A 308 -17.34 1.46 -0.40
CA ALA A 308 -16.06 2.03 -0.04
C ALA A 308 -14.88 1.19 -0.54
N ILE A 309 -13.95 1.82 -1.25
CA ILE A 309 -12.79 1.15 -1.86
C ILE A 309 -11.53 1.80 -1.29
N ASP A 310 -10.81 1.05 -0.46
CA ASP A 310 -9.46 1.42 -0.07
C ASP A 310 -8.53 1.32 -1.30
N VAL A 311 -8.00 2.45 -1.75
CA VAL A 311 -7.12 2.56 -2.93
C VAL A 311 -5.70 2.97 -2.57
N GLY A 312 -5.37 3.11 -1.29
CA GLY A 312 -3.99 3.30 -0.81
C GLY A 312 -3.15 4.24 -1.67
N HIS A 313 -2.03 3.72 -2.18
CA HIS A 313 -1.07 4.53 -2.93
C HIS A 313 -1.43 4.77 -4.40
N LEU A 314 -2.64 4.43 -4.88
CA LEU A 314 -3.01 4.54 -6.29
C LEU A 314 -2.73 5.91 -6.91
N ALA A 315 -3.08 6.98 -6.19
CA ALA A 315 -2.86 8.35 -6.68
C ALA A 315 -1.36 8.68 -6.81
N LYS A 316 -0.54 8.21 -5.87
CA LYS A 316 0.92 8.40 -5.88
C LYS A 316 1.57 7.56 -6.98
N ASP A 317 1.15 6.30 -7.12
CA ASP A 317 1.67 5.36 -8.11
C ASP A 317 1.38 5.83 -9.54
N TYR A 318 0.14 6.26 -9.80
CA TYR A 318 -0.25 6.86 -11.07
C TYR A 318 0.55 8.12 -11.38
N ASN A 319 0.75 9.00 -10.38
CA ASN A 319 1.54 10.20 -10.57
C ASN A 319 3.00 9.86 -10.94
N SER A 320 3.64 8.91 -10.25
CA SER A 320 5.00 8.46 -10.57
C SER A 320 5.10 7.86 -11.98
N TRP A 321 4.11 7.05 -12.38
CA TRP A 321 4.03 6.54 -13.76
C TRP A 321 3.90 7.67 -14.79
N ARG A 322 2.98 8.62 -14.58
CA ARG A 322 2.79 9.77 -15.49
C ARG A 322 4.00 10.69 -15.55
N MET A 323 4.73 10.81 -14.45
CA MET A 323 6.00 11.55 -14.37
C MET A 323 7.19 10.76 -14.93
N GLN A 324 7.01 9.48 -15.28
CA GLN A 324 8.06 8.56 -15.70
C GLN A 324 9.22 8.51 -14.68
N GLU A 325 8.87 8.46 -13.40
CA GLU A 325 9.84 8.46 -12.31
C GLU A 325 10.70 7.20 -12.35
N GLN A 326 12.02 7.35 -12.31
CA GLN A 326 12.94 6.21 -12.27
C GLN A 326 12.81 5.46 -10.94
N LEU A 327 12.59 4.14 -10.99
CA LEU A 327 12.44 3.29 -9.81
C LEU A 327 13.80 2.88 -9.21
N THR A 328 14.60 3.88 -8.85
CA THR A 328 15.85 3.66 -8.11
C THR A 328 15.55 3.21 -6.68
N THR A 329 16.54 2.63 -5.99
CA THR A 329 16.42 2.30 -4.57
C THR A 329 15.91 3.47 -3.72
N ALA A 330 16.47 4.67 -3.94
CA ALA A 330 16.10 5.86 -3.17
C ALA A 330 14.65 6.30 -3.45
N ASN A 331 14.22 6.27 -4.71
CA ASN A 331 12.87 6.69 -5.08
C ASN A 331 11.81 5.72 -4.56
N ILE A 332 12.08 4.41 -4.59
CA ILE A 332 11.20 3.41 -3.99
C ILE A 332 11.06 3.62 -2.48
N PHE A 333 12.14 3.92 -1.75
CA PHE A 333 12.02 4.22 -0.31
C PHE A 333 11.14 5.46 -0.08
N LYS A 334 11.40 6.53 -0.82
CA LYS A 334 10.62 7.78 -0.76
C LYS A 334 9.15 7.58 -1.10
N PHE A 335 8.81 6.58 -1.91
CA PHE A 335 7.43 6.27 -2.25
C PHE A 335 6.60 5.89 -1.02
N TYR A 336 7.19 5.19 -0.05
CA TYR A 336 6.50 4.74 1.17
C TYR A 336 6.65 5.71 2.37
N GLU A 337 7.40 6.80 2.20
CA GLU A 337 7.55 7.85 3.22
C GLU A 337 6.31 8.76 3.31
N LYS A 338 6.23 9.50 4.42
CA LYS A 338 5.22 10.56 4.58
C LYS A 338 5.44 11.66 3.55
N ASP A 339 4.35 12.12 2.96
CA ASP A 339 4.34 13.27 2.04
C ASP A 339 4.65 14.60 2.74
#